data_AF-A0A151J7U2-F1
#
_entry.id   AF-A0A151J7U2-F1
#
_cell.length_a   1.000
_cell.length_b   1.000
_cell.length_c   1.000
_cell.angle_alpha   90.00
_cell.angle_beta   90.00
_cell.angle_gamma   90.00
#
_symmetry.space_group_name_H-M   'P 1'
#
loop_
_entity.id
_entity.type
_entity.pdbx_description
1 polymer ?
#
loop_
_entity_poly.entity_id
_entity_poly.type
_entity_poly.pdbx_seq_one_letter_code
_entity_poly.pdbx_strand_id
1 'polypeptide(L)'
;VLAALNFFASGSYQKRVGKSDDTSMSQASVSGAIRRTANALQRLMNRWVQFPISEESKQQIKEKFWATYQFLGVIGVINGTHIAIVPPNQEREFS
;
A
#
# COMPACT_ATOMS: atom_id res chain seq x y z
N VAL A 1 -3.87 -12.42 -14.48
CA VAL A 1 -4.11 -11.04 -13.98
C VAL A 1 -4.70 -11.08 -12.57
N LEU A 2 -5.78 -11.84 -12.33
CA LEU A 2 -6.37 -11.99 -10.99
C LEU A 2 -5.36 -12.41 -9.90
N ALA A 3 -4.48 -13.38 -10.19
CA ALA A 3 -3.42 -13.78 -9.27
C ALA A 3 -2.44 -12.64 -8.92
N ALA A 4 -2.16 -11.74 -9.86
CA ALA A 4 -1.29 -10.58 -9.62
C ALA A 4 -2.02 -9.50 -8.80
N LEU A 5 -3.30 -9.25 -9.08
CA LEU A 5 -4.10 -8.31 -8.29
C LEU A 5 -4.27 -8.81 -6.85
N ASN A 6 -4.54 -10.10 -6.68
CA ASN A 6 -4.61 -10.74 -5.36
C ASN A 6 -3.28 -10.60 -4.62
N PHE A 7 -2.14 -10.86 -5.29
CA PHE A 7 -0.81 -10.67 -4.72
C PHE A 7 -0.57 -9.24 -4.19
N PHE A 8 -0.95 -8.21 -4.95
CA PHE A 8 -0.82 -6.81 -4.51
C PHE A 8 -1.80 -6.45 -3.39
N ALA A 9 -3.02 -6.96 -3.41
CA ALA A 9 -4.04 -6.68 -2.39
C ALA A 9 -3.75 -7.38 -1.05
N SER A 10 -3.20 -8.60 -1.09
CA SER A 10 -2.94 -9.41 0.11
C SER A 10 -1.53 -9.21 0.69
N GLY A 11 -0.68 -8.40 0.03
CA GLY A 11 0.73 -8.20 0.42
C GLY A 11 1.54 -9.50 0.50
N SER A 12 1.07 -10.56 -0.15
CA SER A 12 1.60 -11.90 0.06
C SER A 12 2.95 -12.07 -0.61
N TYR A 13 4.03 -12.15 0.17
CA TYR A 13 5.30 -12.67 -0.33
C TYR A 13 5.06 -14.05 -0.93
N GLN A 14 5.59 -14.28 -2.13
CA GLN A 14 5.46 -15.54 -2.87
C GLN A 14 5.92 -16.69 -1.94
N LYS A 15 4.97 -17.37 -1.28
CA LYS A 15 5.26 -18.50 -0.38
C LYS A 15 5.89 -19.59 -1.24
N ARG A 16 7.22 -19.68 -1.18
CA ARG A 16 7.99 -20.81 -1.69
C ARG A 16 7.74 -21.97 -0.73
N VAL A 17 6.63 -22.68 -0.91
CA VAL A 17 6.42 -23.99 -0.29
C VAL A 17 6.30 -24.99 -1.43
N GLY A 18 7.22 -25.94 -1.43
CA GLY A 18 7.41 -26.91 -2.50
C GLY A 18 6.20 -27.84 -2.67
N LYS A 19 6.12 -28.37 -3.90
CA LYS A 19 5.29 -29.50 -4.34
C LYS A 19 3.79 -29.41 -4.01
N SER A 20 3.02 -29.04 -5.02
CA SER A 20 1.77 -29.76 -5.35
C SER A 20 1.40 -29.48 -6.80
N ASP A 21 1.45 -30.54 -7.60
CA ASP A 21 1.07 -30.62 -9.00
C ASP A 21 -0.45 -30.42 -9.22
N ASP A 22 -1.04 -29.29 -8.82
CA ASP A 22 -2.50 -29.12 -9.04
C ASP A 22 -3.05 -27.68 -9.13
N THR A 23 -2.28 -26.74 -9.70
CA THR A 23 -2.88 -25.51 -10.26
C THR A 23 -2.17 -25.07 -11.54
N SER A 24 -2.97 -24.80 -12.57
CA SER A 24 -2.66 -24.74 -14.00
C SER A 24 -1.77 -23.59 -14.50
N MET A 25 -0.88 -23.03 -13.68
CA MET A 25 0.05 -21.98 -14.10
C MET A 25 1.45 -22.18 -13.51
N SER A 26 2.47 -22.26 -14.37
CA SER A 26 3.86 -22.31 -13.93
C SER A 26 4.26 -21.05 -13.14
N GLN A 27 5.26 -21.15 -12.27
CA GLN A 27 5.81 -20.00 -11.54
C GLN A 27 6.23 -18.86 -12.47
N ALA A 28 6.77 -19.19 -13.66
CA ALA A 28 7.13 -18.23 -14.69
C ALA A 28 5.89 -17.46 -15.22
N SER A 29 4.76 -18.13 -15.42
CA SER A 29 3.51 -17.52 -15.85
C SER A 29 2.96 -16.54 -14.79
N VAL A 30 3.02 -16.92 -13.52
CA VAL A 30 2.59 -16.07 -12.39
C VAL A 30 3.51 -14.85 -12.24
N SER A 31 4.83 -15.06 -12.28
CA SER A 31 5.84 -13.98 -12.23
C SER A 31 5.65 -13.00 -13.40
N GLY A 32 5.43 -13.51 -14.62
CA GLY A 32 5.14 -12.69 -15.79
C GLY A 32 3.84 -11.89 -15.64
N ALA A 33 2.79 -12.45 -15.03
CA ALA A 33 1.56 -11.74 -14.74
C ALA A 33 1.76 -10.61 -13.71
N ILE A 34 2.48 -10.86 -12.61
CA ILE A 34 2.83 -9.86 -11.60
C ILE A 34 3.59 -8.70 -12.25
N ARG A 35 4.64 -9.00 -13.02
CA ARG A 35 5.46 -7.97 -13.69
C ARG A 35 4.65 -7.10 -14.64
N ARG A 36 3.75 -7.70 -15.45
CA ARG A 36 2.89 -6.93 -16.37
C ARG A 36 1.92 -6.02 -15.60
N THR A 37 1.30 -6.54 -14.54
CA THR A 37 0.39 -5.75 -13.70
C THR A 37 1.14 -4.63 -12.97
N ALA A 38 2.34 -4.88 -12.44
CA ALA A 38 3.19 -3.86 -11.82
C ALA A 38 3.51 -2.71 -12.79
N ASN A 39 3.95 -3.04 -14.01
CA ASN A 39 4.28 -2.03 -15.03
C ASN A 39 3.05 -1.21 -15.45
N ALA A 40 1.88 -1.84 -15.56
CA ALA A 40 0.64 -1.13 -15.87
C ALA A 40 0.24 -0.19 -14.72
N LEU A 41 0.34 -0.66 -13.47
CA LEU A 41 0.08 0.15 -12.28
C LEU A 41 1.05 1.33 -12.20
N GLN A 42 2.35 1.14 -12.43
CA GLN A 42 3.34 2.21 -12.42
C GLN A 42 2.98 3.33 -13.41
N ARG A 43 2.57 2.98 -14.63
CA ARG A 43 2.13 3.95 -15.65
C ARG A 43 0.91 4.77 -15.21
N LEU A 44 -0.02 4.14 -14.49
CA LEU A 44 -1.19 4.81 -13.93
C LEU A 44 -0.81 5.65 -12.70
N MET A 45 0.00 5.12 -11.80
CA MET A 45 0.44 5.77 -10.57
C MET A 45 1.14 7.09 -10.85
N ASN A 46 1.96 7.18 -11.91
CA ASN A 46 2.57 8.45 -12.32
C ASN A 46 1.55 9.54 -12.66
N ARG A 47 0.28 9.22 -12.93
CA ARG A 47 -0.78 10.21 -13.14
C ARG A 47 -1.51 10.57 -11.85
N TRP A 48 -1.73 9.59 -10.97
CA TRP A 48 -2.63 9.71 -9.81
C TRP A 48 -1.93 9.92 -8.47
N VAL A 49 -0.66 9.50 -8.36
CA VAL A 49 0.16 9.58 -7.14
C VAL A 49 1.31 10.53 -7.43
N GLN A 50 1.05 11.82 -7.26
CA GLN A 50 2.04 12.88 -7.40
C GLN A 50 2.43 13.38 -6.01
N PHE A 51 3.72 13.22 -5.68
CA PHE A 51 4.26 13.77 -4.44
C PHE A 51 4.84 15.15 -4.71
N PRO A 52 4.72 16.14 -3.80
CA PRO A 52 5.34 17.44 -3.99
C PRO A 52 6.87 17.31 -4.00
N ILE A 53 7.48 17.62 -5.15
CA ILE A 53 8.94 17.50 -5.33
C ILE A 53 9.63 18.84 -5.03
N SER A 54 9.04 19.97 -5.44
CA SER A 54 9.60 21.29 -5.22
C SER A 54 9.37 21.79 -3.79
N GLU A 55 10.34 22.54 -3.26
CA GLU A 55 10.22 23.17 -1.94
C GLU A 55 9.04 24.15 -1.88
N GLU A 56 8.77 24.86 -2.98
CA GLU A 56 7.60 25.74 -3.09
C GLU A 56 6.28 24.95 -2.91
N SER A 57 6.12 23.83 -3.61
CA SER A 57 4.92 23.00 -3.49
C SER A 57 4.78 22.42 -2.08
N LYS A 58 5.88 21.99 -1.47
CA LYS A 58 5.88 21.53 -0.07
C LYS A 58 5.48 22.65 0.88
N GLN A 59 5.98 23.87 0.68
CA GLN A 59 5.66 25.01 1.53
C GLN A 59 4.18 25.39 1.44
N GLN A 60 3.63 25.46 0.22
CA GLN A 60 2.20 25.71 -0.01
C GLN A 60 1.32 24.67 0.70
N ILE A 61 1.70 23.39 0.65
CA ILE A 61 0.95 22.33 1.33
C ILE A 61 1.04 22.49 2.86
N LYS A 62 2.23 22.74 3.41
CA LYS A 62 2.42 22.99 4.85
C LYS A 62 1.56 24.14 5.36
N GLU A 63 1.56 25.26 4.63
CA GLU A 63 0.77 26.45 4.97
C GLU A 63 -0.73 26.15 4.94
N LYS A 64 -1.21 25.42 3.92
CA LYS A 64 -2.61 25.03 3.81
C LYS A 64 -3.06 24.12 4.97
N PHE A 65 -2.23 23.13 5.33
CA PHE A 65 -2.53 22.24 6.46
C PHE A 65 -2.48 22.96 7.80
N TRP A 66 -1.55 23.89 7.98
CA TRP A 66 -1.52 24.75 9.15
C TRP A 66 -2.80 25.59 9.25
N ALA A 67 -3.14 26.33 8.19
CA ALA A 67 -4.32 27.20 8.17
C ALA A 67 -5.64 26.46 8.43
N THR A 68 -5.76 25.22 7.94
CA THR A 68 -7.01 24.45 8.03
C THR A 68 -7.12 23.57 9.27
N TYR A 69 -6.02 22.92 9.68
CA TYR A 69 -6.02 21.86 10.69
C TYR A 69 -5.03 22.10 11.84
N GLN A 70 -4.24 23.19 11.80
CA GLN A 70 -3.18 23.47 12.76
C GLN A 70 -2.12 22.35 12.85
N PHE A 71 -1.96 21.58 11.78
CA PHE A 71 -0.92 20.56 11.68
C PHE A 71 0.32 21.10 10.99
N LEU A 72 1.45 21.04 11.69
CA LEU A 72 2.73 21.53 11.22
C LEU A 72 3.44 20.51 10.33
N GLY A 73 4.10 21.00 9.27
CA GLY A 73 5.04 20.20 8.49
C GLY A 73 4.40 19.16 7.56
N VAL A 74 3.07 19.10 7.46
CA VAL A 74 2.37 18.15 6.57
C VAL A 74 2.64 18.52 5.11
N ILE A 75 3.13 17.57 4.33
CA ILE A 75 3.40 17.71 2.88
C ILE A 75 2.50 16.80 2.03
N GLY A 76 1.57 16.06 2.64
CA GLY A 76 0.65 15.16 1.96
C GLY A 76 -0.04 14.22 2.94
N VAL A 77 -1.14 13.62 2.51
CA VAL A 77 -1.91 12.64 3.28
C VAL A 77 -2.10 11.40 2.42
N ILE A 78 -1.82 10.24 2.99
CA ILE A 78 -2.17 8.96 2.38
C ILE A 78 -3.52 8.57 2.99
N ASN A 79 -4.56 8.47 2.16
CA ASN A 79 -5.85 7.93 2.59
C ASN A 79 -5.73 6.40 2.75
N GLY A 80 -5.08 5.97 3.83
CA GLY A 80 -5.02 4.58 4.24
C GLY A 80 -6.21 4.25 5.15
N THR A 81 -6.65 3.00 5.13
CA THR A 81 -7.59 2.49 6.14
C THR A 81 -6.98 2.70 7.53
N HIS A 82 -7.55 3.59 8.33
CA HIS A 82 -7.18 3.73 9.74
C HIS A 82 -7.72 2.52 10.51
N ILE A 83 -6.91 1.47 10.62
CA ILE A 83 -7.21 0.36 11.55
C ILE A 83 -6.91 0.89 12.95
N ALA A 84 -7.96 1.07 13.76
CA ALA A 84 -7.79 1.44 15.16
C ALA A 84 -7.01 0.33 15.89
N ILE A 85 -5.87 0.69 16.48
CA ILE A 85 -5.18 -0.18 17.42
C ILE A 85 -5.92 -0.02 18.75
N VAL A 86 -6.86 -0.93 19.01
CA VAL A 86 -7.54 -1.02 20.30
C VAL A 86 -6.58 -1.72 21.27
N PRO A 87 -6.19 -1.09 22.39
CA PRO A 87 -5.41 -1.78 23.40
C PRO A 87 -6.20 -3.00 23.91
N PRO A 88 -5.54 -4.13 24.19
CA PRO A 88 -6.21 -5.28 24.78
C PRO A 88 -6.92 -4.85 26.06
N ASN A 89 -8.18 -5.27 26.22
CA ASN A 89 -8.91 -5.05 27.47
C ASN A 89 -8.08 -5.63 28.60
N GLN A 90 -7.73 -4.81 29.59
CA GLN A 90 -7.19 -5.27 30.86
C GLN A 90 -8.29 -5.97 31.65
N GLU A 91 -8.76 -7.13 31.19
CA GLU A 91 -9.31 -8.10 32.13
C GLU A 91 -8.13 -8.86 32.71
N ARG A 92 -7.64 -8.30 33.82
CA ARG A 92 -6.88 -9.06 34.81
C ARG A 92 -7.81 -10.17 35.30
N GLU A 93 -7.74 -11.34 34.68
CA GLU A 93 -8.13 -12.58 35.35
C GLU A 93 -7.06 -12.86 36.41
N PHE A 94 -7.31 -12.41 37.63
CA PHE A 94 -6.83 -13.13 38.80
C PHE A 94 -7.72 -14.37 38.93
N SER A 95 -7.16 -15.54 38.66
CA SER A 95 -7.61 -16.84 39.20
C SER A 95 -6.40 -17.74 39.33
#